data_AF-A0A4Q2SY13-F1
#
_entry.id   AF-A0A4Q2SY13-F1
#
_cell.length_a   1.000
_cell.length_b   1.000
_cell.length_c   1.000
_cell.angle_alpha   90.00
_cell.angle_beta   90.00
_cell.angle_gamma   90.00
#
_symmetry.space_group_name_H-M   'P 1'
#
loop_
_entity.id
_entity.type
_entity.pdbx_description
1 polymer ?
#
loop_
_entity_poly.entity_id
_entity_poly.type
_entity_poly.pdbx_seq_one_letter_code
_entity_poly.pdbx_strand_id
1 'polypeptide(L)'
;MLDFFGDIGHAIMVPLYYAVSFVLVGFHSLLSQVMDPAGGLTWVLSIVGLTLTIRAALIPLFVKQIKSSRNMQLIQPKVRELQKKYGHDREKLAQETMALYKDSGTNPFASCLPILLQMPIFLALFRMLDQASKKGKAHGFLDEKLAQQFGDSKLFDLIPVSGTFLNTKGVTEVMIVAAVLVLAMTATTFLTQRQLMSKNMPADALSGPYAQQQKMLLYVLPVVFAVGGIAFPIGVLVYWTVSNLWTMCQQFYVIRNNPAPGTPAATAKEERDRAKGKLPAGEVAAAQAVVVDEAPQPKRQQPQRQTKAQRQKKKKR
;
A
#
# COMPACT_ATOMS: atom_id res chain seq x y z
N MET A 1 19.94 -8.48 -26.21
CA MET A 1 19.36 -8.59 -24.85
C MET A 1 18.46 -7.38 -24.55
N LEU A 2 18.89 -6.13 -24.86
CA LEU A 2 18.05 -4.93 -24.74
C LEU A 2 16.80 -4.95 -25.63
N ASP A 3 16.90 -5.42 -26.88
CA ASP A 3 15.73 -5.52 -27.78
C ASP A 3 14.70 -6.54 -27.29
N PHE A 4 15.14 -7.71 -26.82
CA PHE A 4 14.25 -8.73 -26.26
C PHE A 4 13.43 -8.24 -25.05
N PHE A 5 14.07 -7.51 -24.12
CA PHE A 5 13.34 -6.90 -22.99
C PHE A 5 12.47 -5.72 -23.43
N GLY A 6 12.86 -5.00 -24.49
CA GLY A 6 12.05 -3.97 -25.14
C GLY A 6 10.78 -4.54 -25.78
N ASP A 7 10.91 -5.63 -26.52
CA ASP A 7 9.83 -6.32 -27.23
C ASP A 7 8.84 -6.95 -26.27
N ILE A 8 9.33 -7.60 -25.21
CA ILE A 8 8.47 -8.12 -24.13
C ILE A 8 7.75 -6.98 -23.42
N GLY A 9 8.48 -5.90 -23.10
CA GLY A 9 7.88 -4.71 -22.50
C GLY A 9 6.77 -4.13 -23.37
N HIS A 10 7.00 -4.04 -24.68
CA HIS A 10 6.01 -3.57 -25.64
C HIS A 10 4.81 -4.50 -25.73
N ALA A 11 5.03 -5.81 -25.86
CA ALA A 11 3.99 -6.83 -25.95
C ALA A 11 3.07 -6.85 -24.72
N ILE A 12 3.61 -6.58 -23.52
CA ILE A 12 2.81 -6.48 -22.28
C ILE A 12 2.08 -5.13 -22.21
N MET A 13 2.74 -4.03 -22.59
CA MET A 13 2.17 -2.69 -22.45
C MET A 13 1.06 -2.39 -23.45
N VAL A 14 1.14 -2.90 -24.69
CA VAL A 14 0.14 -2.59 -25.72
C VAL A 14 -1.28 -3.01 -25.31
N PRO A 15 -1.56 -4.26 -24.90
CA PRO A 15 -2.88 -4.66 -24.43
C PRO A 15 -3.34 -3.83 -23.22
N LEU A 16 -2.41 -3.47 -22.32
CA LEU A 16 -2.71 -2.62 -21.17
C LEU A 16 -3.11 -1.21 -21.59
N TYR A 17 -2.44 -0.61 -22.58
CA TYR A 17 -2.84 0.69 -23.12
C TYR A 17 -4.25 0.62 -23.71
N TYR A 18 -4.59 -0.42 -24.47
CA TYR A 18 -5.94 -0.59 -25.01
C TYR A 18 -6.98 -0.78 -23.90
N ALA A 19 -6.71 -1.62 -22.90
CA ALA A 19 -7.64 -1.84 -21.79
C ALA A 19 -7.85 -0.57 -20.94
N VAL A 20 -6.77 0.14 -20.60
CA VAL A 20 -6.82 1.37 -19.79
C VAL A 20 -7.50 2.51 -20.56
N SER A 21 -7.13 2.71 -21.83
CA SER A 21 -7.74 3.75 -22.67
C SER A 21 -9.21 3.45 -22.98
N PHE A 22 -9.60 2.19 -23.19
CA PHE A 22 -10.99 1.81 -23.40
C PHE A 22 -11.87 2.28 -22.25
N VAL A 23 -11.47 1.99 -21.02
CA VAL A 23 -12.23 2.38 -19.83
C VAL A 23 -12.18 3.90 -19.63
N LEU A 24 -11.02 4.53 -19.81
CA LEU A 24 -10.88 5.99 -19.67
C LEU A 24 -11.79 6.75 -20.64
N VAL A 25 -11.70 6.43 -21.93
CA VAL A 25 -12.50 7.05 -23.00
C VAL A 25 -13.98 6.70 -22.84
N GLY A 26 -14.29 5.48 -22.37
CA GLY A 26 -15.66 5.09 -22.04
C GLY A 26 -16.29 6.01 -20.98
N PHE A 27 -15.61 6.23 -19.85
CA PHE A 27 -16.12 7.18 -18.84
C PHE A 27 -16.16 8.63 -19.35
N HIS A 28 -15.15 9.05 -20.12
CA HIS A 28 -15.13 10.40 -20.70
C HIS A 28 -16.31 10.62 -21.64
N SER A 29 -16.60 9.66 -22.52
CA SER A 29 -17.74 9.68 -23.44
C SER A 29 -19.08 9.72 -22.70
N LEU A 30 -19.22 8.93 -21.62
CA LEU A 30 -20.43 8.92 -20.79
C LEU A 30 -20.63 10.25 -20.06
N LEU A 31 -19.58 10.82 -19.46
CA LEU A 31 -19.65 12.08 -18.73
C LEU A 31 -19.85 13.27 -19.67
N SER A 32 -19.31 13.21 -20.90
CA SER A 32 -19.49 14.20 -21.96
C SER A 32 -20.94 14.38 -22.40
N GLN A 33 -21.86 13.45 -22.06
CA GLN A 33 -23.29 13.62 -22.31
C GLN A 33 -23.93 14.70 -21.42
N VAL A 34 -23.31 15.02 -20.29
CA VAL A 34 -23.86 15.92 -19.25
C VAL A 34 -22.88 16.99 -18.78
N MET A 35 -21.62 16.91 -19.19
CA MET A 35 -20.53 17.83 -18.81
C MET A 35 -19.76 18.26 -20.06
N ASP A 36 -19.03 19.38 -19.97
CA ASP A 36 -18.15 19.84 -21.04
C ASP A 36 -17.06 18.78 -21.37
N PRO A 37 -16.99 18.26 -22.61
CA PRO A 37 -15.97 17.29 -23.01
C PRO A 37 -14.53 17.81 -22.85
N ALA A 38 -14.33 19.13 -23.03
CA ALA A 38 -13.03 19.77 -22.88
C ALA A 38 -12.70 20.14 -21.41
N GLY A 39 -13.70 20.08 -20.54
CA GLY A 39 -13.59 20.45 -19.13
C GLY A 39 -12.68 19.49 -18.36
N GLY A 40 -11.80 20.05 -17.52
CA GLY A 40 -10.90 19.24 -16.69
C GLY A 40 -11.63 18.35 -15.69
N LEU A 41 -12.84 18.73 -15.26
CA LEU A 41 -13.67 17.90 -14.37
C LEU A 41 -14.10 16.59 -15.05
N THR A 42 -14.47 16.64 -16.33
CA THR A 42 -14.85 15.46 -17.12
C THR A 42 -13.69 14.48 -17.18
N TRP A 43 -12.47 14.97 -17.44
CA TRP A 43 -11.25 14.15 -17.44
C TRP A 43 -10.90 13.60 -16.06
N VAL A 44 -10.98 14.42 -15.01
CA VAL A 44 -10.70 13.98 -13.63
C VAL A 44 -11.68 12.89 -13.18
N LEU A 45 -12.98 13.06 -13.43
CA LEU A 45 -13.98 12.05 -13.10
C LEU A 45 -13.82 10.79 -13.94
N SER A 46 -13.35 10.91 -15.18
CA SER A 46 -13.00 9.76 -16.02
C SER A 46 -11.85 8.96 -15.44
N ILE A 47 -10.81 9.64 -14.93
CA ILE A 47 -9.69 8.99 -14.22
C ILE A 47 -10.19 8.32 -12.93
N VAL A 48 -11.11 8.94 -12.18
CA VAL A 48 -11.73 8.34 -10.99
C VAL A 48 -12.47 7.06 -11.39
N GLY A 49 -13.36 7.12 -12.39
CA GLY A 49 -14.14 5.98 -12.87
C GLY A 49 -13.25 4.82 -13.37
N LEU A 50 -12.21 5.15 -14.13
CA LEU A 50 -11.17 4.20 -14.53
C LEU A 50 -10.53 3.50 -13.32
N THR A 51 -10.11 4.28 -12.33
CA THR A 51 -9.43 3.76 -11.14
C THR A 51 -10.34 2.80 -10.39
N LEU A 52 -11.59 3.19 -10.15
CA LEU A 52 -12.58 2.36 -9.46
C LEU A 52 -12.88 1.07 -10.23
N THR A 53 -12.97 1.15 -11.56
CA THR A 53 -13.23 -0.01 -12.43
C THR A 53 -12.08 -1.02 -12.39
N ILE A 54 -10.84 -0.55 -12.57
CA ILE A 54 -9.65 -1.42 -12.47
C ILE A 54 -9.61 -2.05 -11.08
N ARG A 55 -9.79 -1.25 -10.02
CA ARG A 55 -9.74 -1.75 -8.64
C ARG A 55 -10.84 -2.78 -8.37
N ALA A 56 -12.05 -2.56 -8.88
CA ALA A 56 -13.16 -3.50 -8.78
C ALA A 56 -12.88 -4.82 -9.51
N ALA A 57 -12.36 -4.74 -10.75
CA ALA A 57 -11.99 -5.92 -11.54
C ALA A 57 -10.90 -6.78 -10.85
N LEU A 58 -10.01 -6.14 -10.08
CA LEU A 58 -8.94 -6.81 -9.34
C LEU A 58 -9.37 -7.40 -7.98
N ILE A 59 -10.59 -7.14 -7.49
CA ILE A 59 -11.08 -7.65 -6.20
C ILE A 59 -10.89 -9.17 -6.05
N PRO A 60 -11.28 -10.04 -7.00
CA PRO A 60 -11.14 -11.48 -6.85
C PRO A 60 -9.69 -11.92 -6.65
N LEU A 61 -8.76 -11.24 -7.34
CA LEU A 61 -7.33 -11.49 -7.19
C LEU A 61 -6.84 -11.02 -5.82
N PHE A 62 -7.22 -9.83 -5.39
CA PHE A 62 -6.86 -9.32 -4.07
C PHE A 62 -7.37 -10.24 -2.95
N VAL A 63 -8.56 -10.82 -3.09
CA VAL A 63 -9.09 -11.80 -2.12
C VAL A 63 -8.19 -13.04 -2.05
N LYS A 64 -7.78 -13.60 -3.20
CA LYS A 64 -6.82 -14.73 -3.24
C LYS A 64 -5.48 -14.36 -2.60
N GLN A 65 -5.00 -13.15 -2.86
CA GLN A 65 -3.76 -12.66 -2.30
C GLN A 65 -3.83 -12.47 -0.77
N ILE A 66 -4.92 -11.92 -0.24
CA ILE A 66 -5.16 -11.80 1.21
C ILE A 66 -5.16 -13.18 1.86
N LYS A 67 -5.82 -14.17 1.24
CA LYS A 67 -5.82 -15.55 1.73
C LYS A 67 -4.40 -16.11 1.80
N SER A 68 -3.59 -15.90 0.76
CA SER A 68 -2.19 -16.33 0.75
C SER A 68 -1.35 -15.62 1.82
N SER A 69 -1.57 -14.32 2.03
CA SER A 69 -0.87 -13.55 3.06
C SER A 69 -1.24 -14.02 4.47
N ARG A 70 -2.50 -14.38 4.71
CA ARG A 70 -2.95 -14.97 5.99
C ARG A 70 -2.28 -16.32 6.26
N ASN A 71 -2.19 -17.18 5.26
CA ASN A 71 -1.48 -18.47 5.40
C ASN A 71 -0.01 -18.26 5.75
N MET A 72 0.64 -17.24 5.14
CA MET A 72 2.00 -16.86 5.48
C MET A 72 2.16 -16.42 6.94
N GLN A 73 1.17 -15.72 7.50
CA GLN A 73 1.19 -15.33 8.91
C GLN A 73 1.05 -16.52 9.86
N LEU A 74 0.20 -17.50 9.52
CA LEU A 74 0.00 -18.71 10.33
C LEU A 74 1.28 -19.55 10.47
N ILE A 75 2.16 -19.51 9.47
CA ILE A 75 3.42 -20.27 9.49
C ILE A 75 4.61 -19.48 10.07
N GLN A 76 4.47 -18.17 10.32
CA GLN A 76 5.53 -17.34 10.92
C GLN A 76 6.11 -17.93 12.22
N PRO A 77 5.32 -18.49 13.15
CA PRO A 77 5.87 -19.09 14.37
C PRO A 77 6.86 -20.23 14.08
N LYS A 78 6.53 -21.10 13.12
CA LYS A 78 7.39 -22.22 12.69
C LYS A 78 8.66 -21.73 12.00
N VAL A 79 8.55 -20.69 11.17
CA VAL A 79 9.74 -20.05 10.57
C VAL A 79 10.69 -19.53 11.67
N ARG A 80 10.16 -18.98 12.76
CA ARG A 80 11.00 -18.53 13.89
C ARG A 80 11.61 -19.67 14.68
N GLU A 81 10.91 -20.80 14.83
CA GLU A 81 11.50 -22.01 15.41
C GLU A 81 12.69 -22.50 14.58
N LEU A 82 12.57 -22.48 13.25
CA LEU A 82 13.69 -22.77 12.35
C LEU A 82 14.83 -21.75 12.51
N GLN A 83 14.53 -20.45 12.63
CA GLN A 83 15.54 -19.42 12.90
C GLN A 83 16.25 -19.64 14.24
N LYS A 84 15.56 -20.10 15.29
CA LYS A 84 16.18 -20.45 16.57
C LYS A 84 17.05 -21.70 16.44
N LYS A 85 16.59 -22.71 15.70
CA LYS A 85 17.27 -24.01 15.56
C LYS A 85 18.48 -23.95 14.63
N TYR A 86 18.39 -23.20 13.53
CA TYR A 86 19.37 -23.18 12.45
C TYR A 86 19.91 -21.77 12.15
N GLY A 87 19.67 -20.77 13.01
CA GLY A 87 20.11 -19.39 12.75
C GLY A 87 21.63 -19.21 12.57
N HIS A 88 22.42 -20.19 13.02
CA HIS A 88 23.87 -20.25 12.83
C HIS A 88 24.28 -20.81 11.45
N ASP A 89 23.39 -21.52 10.76
CA ASP A 89 23.62 -22.13 9.46
C ASP A 89 22.60 -21.56 8.45
N ARG A 90 23.02 -20.53 7.72
CA ARG A 90 22.16 -19.83 6.76
C ARG A 90 21.67 -20.73 5.64
N GLU A 91 22.48 -21.70 5.22
CA GLU A 91 22.13 -22.59 4.12
C GLU A 91 21.05 -23.56 4.57
N LYS A 92 21.24 -24.21 5.72
CA LYS A 92 20.25 -25.10 6.30
C LYS A 92 18.97 -24.39 6.69
N LEU A 93 19.07 -23.18 7.24
CA LEU A 93 17.91 -22.34 7.53
C LEU A 93 17.09 -22.05 6.26
N ALA A 94 17.75 -21.71 5.15
CA ALA A 94 17.07 -21.43 3.89
C ALA A 94 16.38 -22.69 3.34
N GLN A 95 17.06 -23.83 3.36
CA GLN A 95 16.53 -25.12 2.90
C GLN A 95 15.29 -25.55 3.72
N GLU A 96 15.39 -25.53 5.05
CA GLU A 96 14.30 -25.92 5.96
C GLU A 96 13.12 -24.95 5.90
N THR A 97 13.39 -23.65 5.72
CA THR A 97 12.33 -22.64 5.54
C THR A 97 11.58 -22.88 4.24
N MET A 98 12.29 -23.22 3.16
CA MET A 98 11.66 -23.53 1.87
C MET A 98 10.89 -24.86 1.91
N ALA A 99 11.41 -25.87 2.61
CA ALA A 99 10.72 -27.13 2.86
C ALA A 99 9.41 -26.88 3.64
N LEU A 100 9.47 -26.08 4.71
CA LEU A 100 8.29 -25.67 5.47
C LEU A 100 7.24 -24.95 4.60
N TYR A 101 7.67 -24.06 3.70
CA TYR A 101 6.75 -23.41 2.74
C TYR A 101 6.10 -24.41 1.80
N LYS A 102 6.86 -25.39 1.28
CA LYS A 102 6.35 -26.46 0.42
C LYS A 102 5.36 -27.36 1.15
N ASP A 103 5.71 -27.82 2.35
CA ASP A 103 4.91 -28.74 3.16
C ASP A 103 3.62 -28.10 3.67
N SER A 104 3.66 -26.80 3.99
CA SER A 104 2.48 -26.02 4.37
C SER A 104 1.63 -25.58 3.17
N GLY A 105 2.06 -25.86 1.93
CA GLY A 105 1.41 -25.39 0.71
C GLY A 105 1.37 -23.86 0.58
N THR A 106 2.27 -23.14 1.25
CA THR A 106 2.29 -21.68 1.31
C THR A 106 3.28 -21.12 0.31
N ASN A 107 2.82 -20.22 -0.58
CA ASN A 107 3.69 -19.58 -1.57
C ASN A 107 4.18 -18.19 -1.09
N PRO A 108 5.49 -17.96 -0.89
CA PRO A 108 6.01 -16.65 -0.51
C PRO A 108 5.81 -15.57 -1.58
N PHE A 109 5.88 -15.93 -2.86
CA PHE A 109 5.73 -14.98 -3.98
C PHE A 109 4.29 -14.48 -4.16
N ALA A 110 3.30 -15.22 -3.67
CA ALA A 110 1.92 -14.77 -3.72
C ALA A 110 1.68 -13.50 -2.88
N SER A 111 2.57 -13.19 -1.92
CA SER A 111 2.49 -11.95 -1.13
C SER A 111 2.95 -10.70 -1.89
N CYS A 112 3.82 -10.84 -2.91
CA CYS A 112 4.28 -9.72 -3.75
C CYS A 112 3.49 -9.56 -5.06
N LEU A 113 2.58 -10.51 -5.35
CA LEU A 113 1.68 -10.50 -6.50
C LEU A 113 0.98 -9.15 -6.78
N PRO A 114 0.46 -8.38 -5.80
CA PRO A 114 -0.22 -7.13 -6.13
C PRO A 114 0.75 -6.09 -6.67
N ILE A 115 2.00 -6.05 -6.18
CA ILE A 115 3.00 -5.11 -6.69
C ILE A 115 3.32 -5.49 -8.15
N LEU A 116 3.50 -6.78 -8.41
CA LEU A 116 3.79 -7.28 -9.76
C LEU A 116 2.69 -6.97 -10.77
N LEU A 117 1.42 -7.07 -10.36
CA LEU A 117 0.30 -6.77 -11.26
C LEU A 117 -0.02 -5.26 -11.35
N GLN A 118 0.09 -4.54 -10.23
CA GLN A 118 -0.24 -3.12 -10.16
C GLN A 118 0.76 -2.27 -10.94
N MET A 119 2.06 -2.63 -10.91
CA MET A 119 3.11 -1.86 -11.57
C MET A 119 2.88 -1.69 -13.09
N PRO A 120 2.61 -2.75 -13.87
CA PRO A 120 2.30 -2.61 -15.29
C PRO A 120 1.08 -1.72 -15.59
N ILE A 121 0.00 -1.88 -14.83
CA ILE A 121 -1.24 -1.10 -15.01
C ILE A 121 -0.97 0.37 -14.71
N PHE A 122 -0.25 0.65 -13.61
CA PHE A 122 0.17 1.99 -13.25
C PHE A 122 1.06 2.61 -14.32
N LEU A 123 2.06 1.89 -14.82
CA LEU A 123 2.97 2.39 -15.85
C LEU A 123 2.23 2.69 -17.15
N ALA A 124 1.25 1.87 -17.54
CA ALA A 124 0.41 2.12 -18.72
C ALA A 124 -0.39 3.42 -18.53
N LEU A 125 -1.09 3.59 -17.41
CA LEU A 125 -1.84 4.82 -17.14
C LEU A 125 -0.92 6.04 -17.05
N PHE A 126 0.16 5.96 -16.28
CA PHE A 126 1.11 7.05 -16.09
C PHE A 126 1.70 7.50 -17.42
N ARG A 127 2.25 6.58 -18.21
CA ARG A 127 2.85 6.90 -19.50
C ARG A 127 1.84 7.44 -20.50
N MET A 128 0.61 6.97 -20.47
CA MET A 128 -0.46 7.47 -21.33
C MET A 128 -0.83 8.90 -20.97
N LEU A 129 -1.15 9.19 -19.70
CA LEU A 129 -1.51 10.54 -19.25
C LEU A 129 -0.34 11.52 -19.38
N ASP A 130 0.88 11.10 -19.05
CA ASP A 130 2.08 11.95 -19.16
C ASP A 130 2.39 12.30 -20.62
N GLN A 131 2.27 11.34 -21.54
CA GLN A 131 2.50 11.58 -22.97
C GLN A 131 1.37 12.37 -23.62
N ALA A 132 0.11 12.16 -23.23
CA ALA A 132 -1.01 12.99 -23.65
C ALA A 132 -0.79 14.44 -23.19
N SER A 133 -0.47 14.62 -21.91
CA SER A 133 -0.23 15.92 -21.28
C SER A 133 0.96 16.70 -21.86
N LYS A 134 2.08 16.03 -22.18
CA LYS A 134 3.32 16.71 -22.61
C LYS A 134 3.51 16.76 -24.12
N LYS A 135 2.96 15.78 -24.84
CA LYS A 135 3.28 15.54 -26.26
C LYS A 135 2.04 15.38 -27.13
N GLY A 136 0.82 15.43 -26.58
CA GLY A 136 -0.42 15.16 -27.32
C GLY A 136 -0.49 13.76 -27.92
N LYS A 137 0.29 12.81 -27.40
CA LYS A 137 0.48 11.51 -28.07
C LYS A 137 -0.59 10.50 -27.67
N ALA A 138 -1.26 9.94 -28.68
CA ALA A 138 -2.28 8.91 -28.58
C ALA A 138 -1.74 7.55 -28.10
N HIS A 139 -2.56 6.81 -27.35
CA HIS A 139 -2.31 5.42 -26.96
C HIS A 139 -3.64 4.64 -26.87
N GLY A 140 -3.71 3.48 -27.55
CA GLY A 140 -4.92 2.66 -27.56
C GLY A 140 -6.11 3.41 -28.18
N PHE A 141 -7.22 3.50 -27.45
CA PHE A 141 -8.43 4.24 -27.85
C PHE A 141 -8.38 5.74 -27.53
N LEU A 142 -7.37 6.21 -26.80
CA LEU A 142 -7.15 7.64 -26.61
C LEU A 142 -6.46 8.17 -27.86
N ASP A 143 -7.25 8.70 -28.80
CA ASP A 143 -6.76 9.28 -30.05
C ASP A 143 -6.03 10.63 -29.83
N GLU A 144 -5.45 11.19 -30.89
CA GLU A 144 -4.67 12.43 -30.81
C GLU A 144 -5.53 13.62 -30.37
N LYS A 145 -6.80 13.67 -30.80
CA LYS A 145 -7.72 14.76 -30.45
C LYS A 145 -8.05 14.73 -28.96
N LEU A 146 -8.37 13.56 -28.44
CA LEU A 146 -8.64 13.34 -27.02
C LEU A 146 -7.38 13.54 -26.16
N ALA A 147 -6.21 13.11 -26.64
CA ALA A 147 -4.94 13.33 -25.96
C ALA A 147 -4.60 14.83 -25.85
N GLN A 148 -4.82 15.59 -26.92
CA GLN A 148 -4.64 17.03 -26.93
C GLN A 148 -5.68 17.74 -26.06
N GLN A 149 -6.96 17.36 -26.16
CA GLN A 149 -8.03 17.87 -25.31
C GLN A 149 -7.74 17.64 -23.82
N PHE A 150 -7.22 16.46 -23.45
CA PHE A 150 -6.79 16.17 -22.08
C PHE A 150 -5.65 17.09 -21.64
N GLY A 151 -4.63 17.28 -22.48
CA GLY A 151 -3.48 18.13 -22.20
C GLY A 151 -3.84 19.60 -21.97
N ASP A 152 -4.82 20.10 -22.72
CA ASP A 152 -5.29 21.48 -22.66
C ASP A 152 -6.41 21.70 -21.63
N SER A 153 -6.98 20.63 -21.06
CA SER A 153 -8.10 20.71 -20.14
C SER A 153 -7.76 21.41 -18.82
N LYS A 154 -8.72 22.20 -18.32
CA LYS A 154 -8.60 22.96 -17.07
C LYS A 154 -9.72 22.62 -16.10
N LEU A 155 -9.37 22.40 -14.84
CA LEU A 155 -10.32 22.34 -13.73
C LEU A 155 -10.74 23.76 -13.36
N PHE A 156 -12.05 23.99 -13.34
CA PHE A 156 -12.66 25.29 -13.03
C PHE A 156 -12.05 26.44 -13.85
N ASP A 157 -11.72 26.19 -15.12
CA ASP A 157 -11.07 27.12 -16.08
C ASP A 157 -9.69 27.67 -15.69
N LEU A 158 -9.20 27.33 -14.50
CA LEU A 158 -7.99 27.92 -13.91
C LEU A 158 -6.83 26.93 -13.84
N ILE A 159 -7.11 25.67 -13.57
CA ILE A 159 -6.09 24.70 -13.15
C ILE A 159 -5.87 23.66 -14.26
N PRO A 160 -4.79 23.75 -15.06
CA PRO A 160 -4.50 22.74 -16.07
C PRO A 160 -4.30 21.35 -15.45
N VAL A 161 -5.02 20.34 -15.93
CA VAL A 161 -4.92 18.95 -15.43
C VAL A 161 -3.53 18.34 -15.71
N SER A 162 -2.88 18.84 -16.76
CA SER A 162 -1.51 18.58 -17.17
C SER A 162 -0.45 19.27 -16.30
N GLY A 163 -0.84 20.26 -15.49
CA GLY A 163 0.05 21.05 -14.65
C GLY A 163 0.76 20.20 -13.60
N THR A 164 2.03 20.51 -13.33
CA THR A 164 2.83 19.93 -12.24
C THR A 164 3.22 20.99 -11.24
N PHE A 165 3.64 20.60 -10.03
CA PHE A 165 4.06 21.55 -9.00
C PHE A 165 5.29 22.37 -9.44
N LEU A 166 6.18 21.77 -10.24
CA LEU A 166 7.43 22.41 -10.69
C LEU A 166 7.26 23.26 -11.95
N ASN A 167 6.20 23.07 -12.73
CA ASN A 167 5.96 23.76 -14.00
C ASN A 167 4.56 24.37 -14.02
N THR A 168 4.38 25.43 -13.23
CA THR A 168 3.08 26.06 -12.99
C THR A 168 2.78 27.20 -13.94
N LYS A 169 3.77 27.67 -14.72
CA LYS A 169 3.69 28.86 -15.57
C LYS A 169 3.06 30.08 -14.86
N GLY A 170 3.25 30.20 -13.54
CA GLY A 170 2.70 31.30 -12.72
C GLY A 170 1.32 31.06 -12.10
N VAL A 171 0.72 29.88 -12.27
CA VAL A 171 -0.60 29.54 -11.69
C VAL A 171 -0.44 28.94 -10.29
N THR A 172 -0.69 29.74 -9.25
CA THR A 172 -0.55 29.32 -7.84
C THR A 172 -1.58 28.24 -7.47
N GLU A 173 -2.74 28.24 -8.11
CA GLU A 173 -3.84 27.29 -7.90
C GLU A 173 -3.40 25.85 -8.20
N VAL A 174 -2.55 25.65 -9.21
CA VAL A 174 -1.93 24.35 -9.53
C VAL A 174 -1.09 23.86 -8.35
N MET A 175 -0.30 24.74 -7.73
CA MET A 175 0.54 24.37 -6.58
C MET A 175 -0.30 23.99 -5.37
N ILE A 176 -1.37 24.74 -5.09
CA ILE A 176 -2.27 24.48 -3.96
C ILE A 176 -2.95 23.12 -4.16
N VAL A 177 -3.55 22.87 -5.32
CA VAL A 177 -4.23 21.59 -5.59
C VAL A 177 -3.24 20.43 -5.58
N ALA A 178 -2.08 20.58 -6.23
CA ALA A 178 -1.04 19.55 -6.21
C ALA A 178 -0.56 19.27 -4.78
N ALA A 179 -0.32 20.29 -3.95
CA ALA A 179 0.09 20.13 -2.55
C ALA A 179 -0.99 19.39 -1.74
N VAL A 180 -2.27 19.76 -1.89
CA VAL A 180 -3.39 19.09 -1.21
C VAL A 180 -3.45 17.62 -1.62
N LEU A 181 -3.33 17.30 -2.91
CA LEU A 181 -3.34 15.93 -3.41
C LEU A 181 -2.13 15.12 -2.91
N VAL A 182 -0.93 15.70 -2.92
CA VAL A 182 0.28 15.04 -2.39
C VAL A 182 0.15 14.77 -0.89
N LEU A 183 -0.38 15.72 -0.12
CA LEU A 183 -0.65 15.53 1.31
C LEU A 183 -1.69 14.44 1.54
N ALA A 184 -2.79 14.44 0.78
CA ALA A 184 -3.84 13.43 0.87
C ALA A 184 -3.29 12.02 0.52
N MET A 185 -2.54 11.90 -0.57
CA MET A 185 -1.88 10.67 -1.02
C MET A 185 -0.88 10.14 0.03
N THR A 186 -0.08 11.04 0.61
CA THR A 186 0.92 10.71 1.64
C THR A 186 0.24 10.27 2.94
N ALA A 187 -0.76 11.03 3.40
CA ALA A 187 -1.51 10.73 4.61
C ALA A 187 -2.26 9.39 4.49
N THR A 188 -2.97 9.16 3.38
CA THR A 188 -3.70 7.90 3.14
C THR A 188 -2.76 6.70 3.09
N THR A 189 -1.59 6.81 2.45
CA THR A 189 -0.57 5.75 2.43
C THR A 189 -0.06 5.45 3.83
N PHE A 190 0.36 6.50 4.56
CA PHE A 190 0.88 6.36 5.92
C PHE A 190 -0.16 5.76 6.89
N LEU A 191 -1.39 6.26 6.86
CA LEU A 191 -2.48 5.77 7.71
C LEU A 191 -2.81 4.30 7.40
N THR A 192 -2.87 3.93 6.11
CA THR A 192 -3.14 2.55 5.69
C THR A 192 -2.03 1.60 6.16
N GLN A 193 -0.76 1.98 5.96
CA GLN A 193 0.38 1.15 6.37
C GLN A 193 0.50 1.08 7.90
N ARG A 194 0.27 2.18 8.61
CA ARG A 194 0.23 2.20 10.08
C ARG A 194 -0.91 1.33 10.62
N GLN A 195 -2.08 1.36 9.99
CA GLN A 195 -3.21 0.51 10.39
C GLN A 195 -2.88 -0.98 10.23
N LEU A 196 -2.26 -1.35 9.10
CA LEU A 196 -1.82 -2.73 8.86
C LEU A 196 -0.87 -3.21 9.96
N MET A 197 0.17 -2.42 10.26
CA MET A 197 1.18 -2.76 11.28
C MET A 197 0.59 -2.82 12.70
N SER A 198 -0.24 -1.85 13.07
CA SER A 198 -0.72 -1.73 14.46
C SER A 198 -1.89 -2.65 14.80
N LYS A 199 -2.76 -2.94 13.82
CA LYS A 199 -3.99 -3.71 14.08
C LYS A 199 -3.94 -5.14 13.58
N ASN A 200 -3.22 -5.40 12.49
CA ASN A 200 -3.30 -6.66 11.76
C ASN A 200 -1.94 -7.39 11.69
N MET A 201 -1.08 -7.13 12.67
CA MET A 201 0.19 -7.81 12.87
C MET A 201 0.28 -8.28 14.34
N PRO A 202 0.71 -9.52 14.61
CA PRO A 202 0.77 -10.01 15.98
C PRO A 202 1.97 -9.37 16.72
N ALA A 203 1.85 -9.19 18.04
CA ALA A 203 2.78 -8.38 18.84
C ALA A 203 4.22 -8.91 18.80
N ASP A 204 4.36 -10.23 18.67
CA ASP A 204 5.61 -10.93 18.52
C ASP A 204 6.30 -10.67 17.15
N ALA A 205 5.51 -10.42 16.09
CA ALA A 205 5.99 -10.06 14.74
C ALA A 205 6.39 -8.59 14.60
N LEU A 206 6.18 -7.77 15.63
CA LEU A 206 6.69 -6.40 15.71
C LEU A 206 8.15 -6.33 16.21
N SER A 207 8.75 -7.49 16.47
CA SER A 207 10.15 -7.60 16.92
C SER A 207 11.04 -8.23 15.84
N GLY A 208 12.33 -7.84 15.82
CA GLY A 208 13.34 -8.40 14.91
C GLY A 208 13.58 -7.62 13.60
N PRO A 209 14.50 -8.13 12.73
CA PRO A 209 14.95 -7.41 11.54
C PRO A 209 13.84 -7.10 10.52
N TYR A 210 12.89 -8.02 10.35
CA TYR A 210 11.75 -7.83 9.43
C TYR A 210 10.84 -6.67 9.86
N ALA A 211 10.50 -6.61 11.15
CA ALA A 211 9.67 -5.54 11.71
C ALA A 211 10.36 -4.17 11.59
N GLN A 212 11.68 -4.14 11.79
CA GLN A 212 12.47 -2.93 11.60
C GLN A 212 12.45 -2.46 10.14
N GLN A 213 12.57 -3.38 9.17
CA GLN A 213 12.47 -3.05 7.75
C GLN A 213 11.09 -2.48 7.40
N GLN A 214 10.00 -3.09 7.90
CA GLN A 214 8.64 -2.58 7.67
C GLN A 214 8.40 -1.22 8.34
N LYS A 215 8.94 -1.02 9.54
CA LYS A 215 8.88 0.28 10.25
C LYS A 215 9.67 1.35 9.51
N MET A 216 10.85 1.03 8.99
CA MET A 216 11.62 1.94 8.15
C MET A 216 10.80 2.33 6.91
N LEU A 217 10.24 1.34 6.21
CA LEU A 217 9.41 1.59 5.03
C LEU A 217 8.20 2.48 5.36
N LEU A 218 7.57 2.30 6.53
CA LEU A 218 6.43 3.12 6.99
C LEU A 218 6.76 4.61 7.09
N TYR A 219 8.00 4.98 7.43
CA TYR A 219 8.40 6.39 7.56
C TYR A 219 9.11 6.94 6.31
N VAL A 220 9.88 6.10 5.61
CA VAL A 220 10.62 6.52 4.42
C VAL A 220 9.68 6.69 3.22
N LEU A 221 8.76 5.76 3.01
CA LEU A 221 7.89 5.77 1.82
C LEU A 221 7.01 7.03 1.74
N PRO A 222 6.36 7.51 2.82
CA PRO A 222 5.63 8.77 2.80
C PRO A 222 6.50 9.98 2.42
N VAL A 223 7.77 10.02 2.85
CA VAL A 223 8.69 11.12 2.50
C VAL A 223 9.04 11.07 1.01
N VAL A 224 9.33 9.87 0.48
CA VAL A 224 9.57 9.67 -0.95
C VAL A 224 8.36 10.11 -1.77
N PHE A 225 7.15 9.79 -1.32
CA PHE A 225 5.92 10.22 -1.99
C PHE A 225 5.65 11.72 -1.87
N ALA A 226 5.94 12.33 -0.72
CA ALA A 226 5.79 13.76 -0.52
C ALA A 226 6.74 14.56 -1.42
N VAL A 227 8.01 14.14 -1.53
CA VAL A 227 9.02 14.80 -2.36
C VAL A 227 8.82 14.46 -3.84
N GLY A 228 8.58 13.20 -4.19
CA GLY A 228 8.39 12.78 -5.59
C GLY A 228 7.07 13.26 -6.20
N GLY A 229 6.03 13.43 -5.38
CA GLY A 229 4.71 13.87 -5.81
C GLY A 229 4.70 15.23 -6.52
N ILE A 230 5.65 16.11 -6.21
CA ILE A 230 5.77 17.44 -6.85
C ILE A 230 6.08 17.35 -8.36
N ALA A 231 6.67 16.24 -8.81
CA ALA A 231 7.02 16.04 -10.21
C ALA A 231 5.85 15.51 -11.05
N PHE A 232 4.75 15.07 -10.42
CA PHE A 232 3.64 14.43 -11.11
C PHE A 232 2.54 15.43 -11.51
N PRO A 233 1.88 15.20 -12.66
CA PRO A 233 0.75 16.03 -13.09
C PRO A 233 -0.48 15.77 -12.22
N ILE A 234 -1.38 16.76 -12.15
CA ILE A 234 -2.60 16.68 -11.33
C ILE A 234 -3.41 15.42 -11.66
N GLY A 235 -3.58 15.07 -12.93
CA GLY A 235 -4.30 13.84 -13.32
C GLY A 235 -3.72 12.56 -12.70
N VAL A 236 -2.38 12.45 -12.60
CA VAL A 236 -1.71 11.31 -11.97
C VAL A 236 -1.88 11.34 -10.45
N LEU A 237 -1.81 12.52 -9.84
CA LEU A 237 -2.03 12.68 -8.39
C LEU A 237 -3.47 12.34 -7.98
N VAL A 238 -4.46 12.68 -8.81
CA VAL A 238 -5.86 12.27 -8.64
C VAL A 238 -5.96 10.75 -8.64
N TYR A 239 -5.42 10.10 -9.68
CA TYR A 239 -5.38 8.63 -9.75
C TYR A 239 -4.79 8.04 -8.47
N TRP A 240 -3.64 8.52 -8.02
CA TRP A 240 -2.96 7.99 -6.85
C TRP A 240 -3.78 8.15 -5.57
N THR A 241 -4.39 9.33 -5.41
CA THR A 241 -5.23 9.65 -4.25
C THR A 241 -6.45 8.72 -4.19
N VAL A 242 -7.17 8.56 -5.31
CA VAL A 242 -8.34 7.65 -5.39
C VAL A 242 -7.92 6.20 -5.16
N SER A 243 -6.80 5.78 -5.76
CA SER A 243 -6.23 4.44 -5.62
C SER A 243 -5.84 4.13 -4.17
N ASN A 244 -5.28 5.11 -3.46
CA ASN A 244 -4.95 5.00 -2.04
C ASN A 244 -6.19 5.00 -1.15
N LEU A 245 -7.18 5.85 -1.43
CA LEU A 245 -8.47 5.85 -0.72
C LEU A 245 -9.18 4.50 -0.87
N TRP A 246 -9.22 3.95 -2.09
CA TRP A 246 -9.72 2.60 -2.32
C TRP A 246 -8.97 1.58 -1.46
N THR A 247 -7.64 1.62 -1.48
CA THR A 247 -6.81 0.69 -0.71
C THR A 247 -7.09 0.81 0.79
N MET A 248 -7.22 2.03 1.30
CA MET A 248 -7.55 2.30 2.69
C MET A 248 -8.93 1.74 3.06
N CYS A 249 -9.96 1.96 2.22
CA CYS A 249 -11.30 1.40 2.41
C CYS A 249 -11.28 -0.13 2.39
N GLN A 250 -10.61 -0.72 1.39
CA GLN A 250 -10.45 -2.16 1.25
C GLN A 250 -9.72 -2.74 2.47
N GLN A 251 -8.61 -2.14 2.88
CA GLN A 251 -7.81 -2.58 4.02
C GLN A 251 -8.61 -2.49 5.32
N PHE A 252 -9.35 -1.41 5.53
CA PHE A 252 -10.25 -1.26 6.67
C PHE A 252 -11.31 -2.37 6.71
N TYR A 253 -11.96 -2.64 5.58
CA TYR A 253 -12.95 -3.72 5.45
C TYR A 253 -12.34 -5.10 5.73
N VAL A 254 -11.18 -5.39 5.14
CA VAL A 254 -10.47 -6.68 5.29
C VAL A 254 -10.01 -6.89 6.72
N ILE A 255 -9.36 -5.92 7.36
CA ILE A 255 -8.92 -6.03 8.77
C ILE A 255 -10.13 -6.23 9.69
N ARG A 256 -11.25 -5.56 9.41
CA ARG A 256 -12.45 -5.68 10.24
C ARG A 256 -13.10 -7.06 10.11
N ASN A 257 -13.24 -7.59 8.89
CA ASN A 257 -14.06 -8.78 8.64
C ASN A 257 -13.24 -10.09 8.56
N ASN A 258 -11.99 -10.00 8.11
CA ASN A 258 -11.07 -11.12 7.98
C ASN A 258 -9.68 -10.76 8.55
N PRO A 259 -9.60 -10.45 9.85
CA PRO A 259 -8.33 -10.13 10.50
C PRO A 259 -7.36 -11.31 10.50
N ALA A 260 -6.08 -10.98 10.56
CA ALA A 260 -4.99 -11.91 10.78
C ALA A 260 -5.15 -12.62 12.14
N PRO A 261 -5.01 -13.96 12.23
CA PRO A 261 -5.06 -14.69 13.50
C PRO A 261 -4.01 -14.19 14.50
N GLY A 262 -4.34 -14.15 15.80
CA GLY A 262 -3.42 -13.72 16.86
C GLY A 262 -3.11 -12.21 16.88
N THR A 263 -3.92 -11.39 16.21
CA THR A 263 -3.73 -9.92 16.17
C THR A 263 -4.80 -9.18 16.97
N PRO A 264 -4.55 -7.91 17.37
CA PRO A 264 -5.56 -7.10 18.04
C PRO A 264 -6.87 -6.95 17.26
N ALA A 265 -6.82 -7.01 15.92
CA ALA A 265 -8.03 -6.99 15.10
C ALA A 265 -8.83 -8.30 15.18
N ALA A 266 -8.17 -9.45 15.39
CA ALA A 266 -8.83 -10.73 15.59
C ALA A 266 -9.55 -10.79 16.94
N THR A 267 -8.88 -10.38 18.02
CA THR A 267 -9.50 -10.31 19.35
C THR A 267 -10.71 -9.37 19.34
N ALA A 268 -10.56 -8.18 18.75
CA ALA A 268 -11.66 -7.23 18.60
C ALA A 268 -12.80 -7.77 17.71
N LYS A 269 -12.54 -8.70 16.78
CA LYS A 269 -13.59 -9.33 15.98
C LYS A 269 -14.34 -10.38 16.79
N GLU A 270 -13.63 -11.23 17.52
CA GLU A 270 -14.22 -12.23 18.42
C GLU A 270 -15.12 -11.59 19.47
N GLU A 271 -14.70 -10.47 20.07
CA GLU A 271 -15.52 -9.68 20.99
C GLU A 271 -16.82 -9.17 20.36
N ARG A 272 -16.75 -8.65 19.12
CA ARG A 272 -17.93 -8.18 18.37
C ARG A 272 -18.86 -9.33 17.99
N ASP A 273 -18.31 -10.47 17.59
CA ASP A 273 -19.10 -11.64 17.20
C ASP A 273 -19.78 -12.26 18.43
N ARG A 274 -19.12 -12.24 19.59
CA ARG A 274 -19.71 -12.61 20.90
C ARG A 274 -20.83 -11.65 21.30
N ALA A 275 -20.62 -10.33 21.19
CA ALA A 275 -21.66 -9.34 21.46
C ALA A 275 -22.88 -9.47 20.54
N LYS A 276 -22.72 -10.05 19.35
CA LYS A 276 -23.79 -10.34 18.38
C LYS A 276 -24.40 -11.74 18.54
N GLY A 277 -24.03 -12.50 19.58
CA GLY A 277 -24.54 -13.85 19.83
C GLY A 277 -24.11 -14.90 18.79
N LYS A 278 -23.07 -14.63 17.99
CA LYS A 278 -22.61 -15.53 16.90
C LYS A 278 -21.58 -16.57 17.37
N LEU A 279 -21.16 -16.52 18.63
CA LEU A 279 -20.22 -17.46 19.23
C LEU A 279 -20.83 -17.99 20.54
N PRO A 280 -20.81 -19.31 20.79
CA PRO A 280 -21.25 -19.84 22.08
C PRO A 280 -20.38 -19.28 23.20
N ALA A 281 -21.03 -18.91 24.31
CA ALA A 281 -20.38 -18.40 25.50
C ALA A 281 -19.59 -19.52 26.19
N GLY A 282 -18.36 -19.78 25.73
CA GLY A 282 -17.44 -20.65 26.46
C GLY A 282 -16.67 -21.61 25.56
N GLU A 283 -15.58 -21.13 24.94
CA GLU A 283 -14.54 -22.03 24.42
C GLU A 283 -13.19 -21.32 24.21
N VAL A 284 -12.77 -20.48 25.15
CA VAL A 284 -11.36 -20.00 25.16
C VAL A 284 -10.74 -19.78 26.55
N ALA A 285 -11.50 -19.98 27.64
CA ALA A 285 -10.90 -19.99 28.98
C ALA A 285 -9.85 -21.11 29.13
N ALA A 286 -9.97 -22.21 28.36
CA ALA A 286 -9.01 -23.32 28.40
C ALA A 286 -7.73 -23.09 27.56
N ALA A 287 -7.75 -22.26 26.51
CA ALA A 287 -6.58 -22.04 25.66
C ALA A 287 -5.73 -20.83 26.11
N GLN A 288 -6.32 -19.87 26.83
CA GLN A 288 -5.59 -18.73 27.40
C GLN A 288 -4.97 -19.03 28.77
N ALA A 289 -5.46 -20.03 29.51
CA ALA A 289 -4.93 -20.38 30.83
C ALA A 289 -3.57 -21.13 30.80
N VAL A 290 -3.14 -21.68 29.66
CA VAL A 290 -1.87 -22.45 29.58
C VAL A 290 -0.68 -21.59 29.13
N VAL A 291 -0.90 -20.36 28.63
CA VAL A 291 0.20 -19.52 28.07
C VAL A 291 0.46 -18.24 28.87
N VAL A 292 -0.39 -17.92 29.87
CA VAL A 292 -0.10 -16.86 30.84
C VAL A 292 0.50 -17.49 32.09
N ASP A 293 1.65 -18.15 31.93
CA ASP A 293 2.57 -18.28 33.05
C ASP A 293 3.50 -17.05 33.03
N GLU A 294 3.63 -16.46 34.21
CA GLU A 294 4.03 -15.09 34.46
C GLU A 294 5.48 -14.84 34.01
N ALA A 295 5.68 -14.19 32.86
CA ALA A 295 6.98 -13.62 32.53
C ALA A 295 7.24 -12.44 33.49
N PRO A 296 8.26 -12.48 34.36
CA PRO A 296 8.50 -11.41 35.31
C PRO A 296 8.88 -10.15 34.53
N GLN A 297 8.09 -9.09 34.70
CA GLN A 297 8.43 -7.78 34.14
C GLN A 297 9.82 -7.36 34.64
N PRO A 298 10.75 -6.95 33.75
CA PRO A 298 12.02 -6.41 34.21
C PRO A 298 11.76 -5.07 34.91
N LYS A 299 11.82 -5.08 36.26
CA LYS A 299 11.85 -3.86 37.07
C LYS A 299 13.03 -3.01 36.60
N ARG A 300 12.73 -1.88 35.94
CA ARG A 300 13.70 -0.87 35.53
C ARG A 300 14.38 -0.30 36.79
N GLN A 301 15.58 -0.78 37.11
CA GLN A 301 16.41 -0.18 38.16
C GLN A 301 16.94 1.16 37.65
N GLN A 302 16.35 2.26 38.10
CA GLN A 302 16.97 3.57 37.97
C GLN A 302 18.22 3.60 38.86
N PRO A 303 19.40 3.97 38.33
CA PRO A 303 20.57 4.14 39.17
C PRO A 303 20.34 5.32 40.12
N GLN A 304 20.36 5.05 41.43
CA GLN A 304 20.30 6.09 42.45
C GLN A 304 21.52 7.01 42.33
N ARG A 305 21.29 8.33 42.33
CA ARG A 305 22.37 9.33 42.32
C ARG A 305 23.24 9.17 43.58
N GLN A 306 24.51 8.84 43.39
CA GLN A 306 25.50 8.87 44.47
C GLN A 306 25.65 10.28 45.04
N THR A 307 25.64 10.40 46.37
CA THR A 307 25.84 11.68 47.07
C THR A 307 27.30 12.14 46.99
N LYS A 308 27.55 13.45 47.09
CA LYS A 308 28.89 14.06 46.96
C LYS A 308 29.93 13.43 47.90
N ALA A 309 29.52 13.00 49.10
CA ALA A 309 30.38 12.33 50.07
C ALA A 309 30.90 10.96 49.56
N GLN A 310 30.07 10.20 48.83
CA GLN A 310 30.48 8.90 48.26
C GLN A 310 31.47 9.06 47.10
N ARG A 311 31.40 10.16 46.35
CA ARG A 311 32.36 10.47 45.27
C ARG A 311 33.75 10.86 45.79
N GLN A 312 33.84 11.52 46.95
CA GLN A 312 35.14 11.92 47.51
C GLN A 312 35.93 10.75 48.11
N LYS A 313 35.24 9.75 48.69
CA LYS A 313 35.90 8.56 49.25
C LYS A 313 36.54 7.65 48.18
N LYS A 314 35.99 7.66 46.95
CA LYS A 314 36.51 6.87 45.82
C LYS A 314 37.74 7.47 45.14
N LYS A 315 38.06 8.74 45.42
CA LYS A 315 39.24 9.45 44.87
C LYS A 315 40.49 9.35 45.77
N LYS A 316 40.38 8.74 46.96
CA LYS A 316 41.48 8.55 47.92
C LYS A 316 41.89 7.07 48.08
N ARG A 317 41.54 6.22 47.11
CA ARG A 317 42.02 4.85 46.99
C ARG A 317 42.64 4.67 45.62
#